data_AF-A0A7V3XAZ4-F1
#
_entry.id   AF-A0A7V3XAZ4-F1
#
_cell.length_a   1.000
_cell.length_b   1.000
_cell.length_c   1.000
_cell.angle_alpha   90.00
_cell.angle_beta   90.00
_cell.angle_gamma   90.00
#
_symmetry.space_group_name_H-M   'P 1'
#
loop_
_entity.id
_entity.type
_entity.pdbx_description
1 polymer ?
#
loop_
_entity_poly.entity_id
_entity_poly.type
_entity_poly.pdbx_seq_one_letter_code
_entity_poly.pdbx_strand_id
1 'polypeptide(L)'
;MVFMTPPDAKVKDEVLDIFVQEIRNQFDDRLKQVILFGSRARRDHASDSDYDCLVVLDEVSATEFSKAINQLFRERQTGDYEFDLSLTEEEAREDIQLAERMVQAIKMYLTEEGVL
;
A
#
# COMPACT_ATOMS: atom_id res chain seq x y z
N MET A 1 21.02 17.28 -1.66
CA MET A 1 20.71 18.72 -1.77
C MET A 1 19.94 18.94 -3.07
N VAL A 2 18.64 19.20 -2.98
CA VAL A 2 17.82 19.72 -4.10
C VAL A 2 17.10 20.93 -3.54
N PHE A 3 17.36 22.09 -4.14
CA PHE A 3 16.71 23.35 -3.82
C PHE A 3 15.42 23.45 -4.64
N MET A 4 14.29 23.68 -3.96
CA MET A 4 13.16 24.38 -4.55
C MET A 4 12.83 25.56 -3.62
N THR A 5 13.04 26.77 -4.12
CA THR A 5 12.58 28.01 -3.49
C THR A 5 11.05 28.06 -3.46
N PRO A 6 10.42 28.51 -2.36
CA PRO A 6 8.98 28.43 -2.17
C PRO A 6 8.25 29.68 -2.70
N PRO A 7 7.09 29.54 -3.34
CA PRO A 7 6.02 30.51 -3.22
C PRO A 7 4.99 29.98 -2.22
N ASP A 8 4.88 30.74 -1.13
CA ASP A 8 3.76 30.89 -0.19
C ASP A 8 3.14 29.65 0.49
N ALA A 9 3.20 29.71 1.82
CA ALA A 9 2.57 28.86 2.84
C ALA A 9 2.82 27.34 2.69
N LYS A 10 3.70 26.80 3.54
CA LYS A 10 3.69 25.37 3.89
C LYS A 10 2.29 25.04 4.42
N VAL A 11 1.44 24.43 3.61
CA VAL A 11 0.30 23.68 4.14
C VAL A 11 0.91 22.60 5.02
N LYS A 12 0.66 22.70 6.33
CA LYS A 12 1.18 21.76 7.31
C LYS A 12 0.37 20.47 7.17
N ASP A 13 1.01 19.44 6.62
CA ASP A 13 0.40 18.13 6.44
C ASP A 13 0.79 17.26 7.64
N GLU A 14 -0.08 17.26 8.66
CA GLU A 14 0.23 16.61 9.94
C GLU A 14 0.37 15.10 9.81
N VAL A 15 -0.33 14.48 8.85
CA VAL A 15 -0.22 13.05 8.57
C VAL A 15 1.14 12.74 7.98
N LEU A 16 1.56 13.49 6.96
CA LEU A 16 2.87 13.33 6.35
C LEU A 16 3.99 13.60 7.36
N ASP A 17 3.83 14.60 8.22
CA ASP A 17 4.79 14.91 9.27
C ASP A 17 4.93 13.74 10.26
N ILE A 18 3.82 13.16 10.75
CA ILE A 18 3.84 11.99 11.64
C ILE A 18 4.51 10.81 10.95
N PHE A 19 4.11 10.50 9.71
CA PHE A 19 4.67 9.39 8.95
C PHE A 19 6.19 9.49 8.77
N VAL A 20 6.68 10.68 8.40
CA VAL A 20 8.13 10.91 8.24
C VAL A 20 8.87 10.81 9.57
N GLN A 21 8.26 11.22 10.69
CA GLN A 21 8.85 11.03 12.01
C GLN A 21 8.93 9.55 12.40
N GLU A 22 7.89 8.76 12.13
CA GLU A 22 7.93 7.32 12.42
C GLU A 22 9.00 6.60 11.59
N ILE A 23 9.14 6.92 10.30
CA ILE A 23 10.23 6.38 9.48
C ILE A 23 11.60 6.76 10.05
N ARG A 24 11.78 8.02 10.50
CA ARG A 24 13.03 8.46 11.13
C ARG A 24 13.31 7.67 12.41
N ASN A 25 12.32 7.52 13.27
CA ASN A 25 12.46 6.77 14.53
C ASN A 25 12.78 5.29 14.27
N GLN A 26 12.21 4.71 13.21
CA GLN A 26 12.37 3.29 12.90
C GLN A 26 13.74 2.97 12.26
N PHE A 27 14.26 3.86 11.41
CA PHE A 27 15.48 3.58 10.63
C PHE A 27 16.70 4.41 11.07
N ASP A 28 16.51 5.45 11.88
CA ASP A 28 17.55 6.26 12.50
C ASP A 28 18.65 6.69 11.50
N ASP A 29 19.93 6.52 11.83
CA ASP A 29 21.08 6.86 10.99
C ASP A 29 21.11 6.14 9.63
N ARG A 30 20.33 5.06 9.44
CA ARG A 30 20.28 4.35 8.16
C ARG A 30 19.40 5.06 7.14
N LEU A 31 18.56 6.00 7.55
CA LEU A 31 17.68 6.72 6.64
C LEU A 31 18.43 7.82 5.88
N LYS A 32 18.71 7.59 4.59
CA LYS A 32 19.28 8.64 3.72
C LYS A 32 18.25 9.66 3.31
N GLN A 33 17.08 9.19 2.89
CA GLN A 33 16.11 10.04 2.23
C GLN A 33 14.70 9.46 2.26
N VAL A 34 13.72 10.35 2.37
CA VAL A 34 12.32 10.09 2.03
C VAL A 34 11.94 11.03 0.89
N ILE A 35 11.40 10.49 -0.19
CA ILE A 35 10.99 11.25 -1.38
C ILE A 35 9.50 11.05 -1.56
N LEU A 36 8.73 12.13 -1.40
CA LEU A 36 7.31 12.16 -1.76
C LEU A 36 7.17 12.34 -3.28
N PHE A 37 6.34 11.52 -3.90
CA PHE A 37 5.95 11.67 -5.29
C PHE A 37 4.42 11.54 -5.42
N GLY A 38 3.91 11.45 -6.64
CA GLY A 38 2.47 11.37 -6.87
C GLY A 38 1.73 12.69 -6.71
N SER A 39 0.42 12.62 -6.50
CA SER A 39 -0.47 13.78 -6.55
C SER A 39 -0.27 14.73 -5.36
N ARG A 40 0.03 14.20 -4.18
CA ARG A 40 0.37 14.99 -2.98
C ARG A 40 1.60 15.86 -3.21
N ALA A 41 2.62 15.35 -3.91
CA ALA A 41 3.81 16.12 -4.28
C ALA A 41 3.50 17.25 -5.29
N ARG A 42 2.60 16.98 -6.26
CA ARG A 42 2.17 17.99 -7.25
C ARG A 42 1.09 18.94 -6.75
N ARG A 43 0.51 18.66 -5.58
CA ARG A 43 -0.62 19.38 -4.97
C ARG A 43 -1.92 19.34 -5.79
N ASP A 44 -2.09 18.30 -6.60
CA ASP A 44 -3.30 18.02 -7.41
C ASP A 44 -4.12 16.85 -6.82
N HIS A 45 -3.99 16.63 -5.51
CA HIS A 45 -4.60 15.51 -4.80
C HIS A 45 -6.02 15.82 -4.31
N ALA A 46 -6.86 14.79 -4.22
CA ALA A 46 -8.11 14.81 -3.48
C ALA A 46 -7.89 14.45 -2.00
N SER A 47 -8.85 14.72 -1.12
CA SER A 47 -8.71 14.48 0.32
C SER A 47 -8.44 13.01 0.68
N ASP A 48 -8.97 12.11 -0.14
CA ASP A 48 -8.84 10.65 -0.06
C ASP A 48 -7.62 10.09 -0.84
N SER A 49 -6.81 10.96 -1.44
CA SER A 49 -5.64 10.51 -2.19
C SER A 49 -4.56 9.96 -1.28
N ASP A 50 -4.03 8.80 -1.67
CA ASP A 50 -2.88 8.13 -1.06
C ASP A 50 -1.61 9.00 -1.05
N TYR A 51 -0.66 8.60 -0.19
CA TYR A 51 0.70 9.15 -0.14
C TYR A 51 1.67 8.18 -0.81
N ASP A 52 2.31 8.62 -1.89
CA ASP A 52 3.34 7.86 -2.57
C ASP A 52 4.75 8.30 -2.10
N CYS A 53 5.46 7.43 -1.38
CA CYS A 53 6.79 7.72 -0.84
C CYS A 53 7.83 6.67 -1.25
N LEU A 54 9.04 7.12 -1.57
CA LEU A 54 10.23 6.28 -1.73
C LEU A 54 11.16 6.54 -0.54
N VAL A 55 11.47 5.47 0.19
CA VAL A 55 12.39 5.49 1.34
C VAL A 55 13.73 4.89 0.91
N VAL A 56 14.80 5.65 1.09
CA VAL A 56 16.18 5.27 0.72
C VAL A 56 16.98 5.06 2.00
N LEU A 57 17.56 3.87 2.15
CA LEU A 57 18.39 3.50 3.30
C LEU A 57 19.85 3.25 2.85
N ASP A 58 20.83 3.48 3.74
CA ASP A 58 22.25 3.12 3.53
C ASP A 58 22.42 1.63 3.25
N GLU A 59 21.75 0.82 4.05
CA GLU A 59 21.78 -0.63 3.95
C GLU A 59 20.39 -1.19 4.27
N VAL A 60 19.98 -2.16 3.46
CA VAL A 60 18.70 -2.85 3.60
C VAL A 60 18.99 -4.33 3.80
N SER A 61 18.72 -4.87 5.00
CA SER A 61 18.63 -6.32 5.12
C SER A 61 17.24 -6.76 4.64
N ALA A 62 17.18 -7.76 3.75
CA ALA A 62 15.93 -8.23 3.16
C ALA A 62 14.90 -8.65 4.24
N THR A 63 15.37 -9.19 5.36
CA THR A 63 14.54 -9.63 6.48
C THR A 63 13.98 -8.46 7.28
N GLU A 64 14.78 -7.42 7.57
CA GLU A 64 14.28 -6.22 8.26
C GLU A 64 13.35 -5.43 7.37
N PHE A 65 13.67 -5.30 6.08
CA PHE A 65 12.81 -4.63 5.11
C PHE A 65 11.44 -5.29 5.02
N SER A 66 11.42 -6.62 4.90
CA SER A 66 10.18 -7.39 4.88
C SER A 66 9.40 -7.22 6.19
N LYS A 67 10.07 -7.19 7.34
CA LYS A 67 9.41 -6.98 8.63
C LYS A 67 8.83 -5.57 8.77
N ALA A 68 9.60 -4.55 8.40
CA ALA A 68 9.19 -3.15 8.50
C ALA A 68 8.04 -2.83 7.54
N ILE A 69 8.11 -3.30 6.28
CA ILE A 69 7.01 -3.17 5.32
C ILE A 69 5.77 -3.92 5.80
N ASN A 70 5.90 -5.16 6.29
CA ASN A 70 4.75 -5.89 6.83
C ASN A 70 4.16 -5.22 8.07
N GLN A 71 4.97 -4.56 8.90
CA GLN A 71 4.49 -3.82 10.05
C GLN A 71 3.73 -2.56 9.62
N LEU A 72 4.30 -1.73 8.75
CA LEU A 72 3.65 -0.54 8.22
C LEU A 72 2.38 -0.89 7.42
N PHE A 73 2.39 -2.02 6.70
CA PHE A 73 1.22 -2.53 5.99
C PHE A 73 0.12 -2.98 6.95
N ARG A 74 0.46 -3.68 8.04
CA ARG A 74 -0.50 -4.04 9.10
C ARG A 74 -1.05 -2.83 9.82
N GLU A 75 -0.22 -1.84 10.13
CA GLU A 75 -0.65 -0.59 10.77
C GLU A 75 -1.61 0.19 9.85
N ARG A 76 -1.33 0.23 8.53
CA ARG A 76 -2.26 0.77 7.51
C ARG A 76 -3.57 -0.02 7.47
N GLN A 77 -3.51 -1.35 7.44
CA GLN A 77 -4.71 -2.19 7.39
C GLN A 77 -5.57 -2.02 8.65
N THR A 78 -4.95 -2.01 9.84
CA THR A 78 -5.68 -1.86 11.11
C THR A 78 -6.39 -0.50 11.22
N GLY A 79 -5.90 0.54 10.53
CA GLY A 79 -6.49 1.88 10.53
C GLY A 79 -7.59 2.10 9.48
N ASP A 80 -7.48 1.50 8.29
CA ASP A 80 -8.36 1.81 7.14
C ASP A 80 -9.28 0.65 6.71
N TYR A 81 -8.91 -0.60 7.00
CA TYR A 81 -9.69 -1.79 6.63
C TYR A 81 -9.70 -2.74 7.82
N GLU A 82 -10.77 -2.69 8.60
CA GLU A 82 -11.10 -3.71 9.61
C GLU A 82 -11.19 -5.08 8.90
N PHE A 83 -10.06 -5.77 8.72
CA PHE A 83 -9.88 -7.23 8.56
C PHE A 83 -8.43 -7.55 8.13
N ASP A 84 -7.74 -8.34 8.96
CA ASP A 84 -6.55 -9.08 8.58
C ASP A 84 -6.93 -10.11 7.51
N LEU A 85 -6.60 -9.86 6.23
CA LEU A 85 -6.66 -10.89 5.20
C LEU A 85 -5.30 -11.58 5.13
N SER A 86 -4.96 -12.30 6.19
CA SER A 86 -3.98 -13.38 6.10
C SER A 86 -4.65 -14.60 5.44
N LEU A 87 -4.91 -14.49 4.13
CA LEU A 87 -5.45 -15.59 3.31
C LEU A 87 -4.53 -16.81 3.44
N THR A 88 -5.04 -17.85 4.08
CA THR A 88 -4.33 -19.12 4.22
C THR A 88 -4.31 -19.87 2.89
N GLU A 89 -3.36 -20.80 2.71
CA GLU A 89 -3.33 -21.65 1.52
C GLU A 89 -4.63 -22.47 1.36
N GLU A 90 -5.28 -22.80 2.48
CA GLU A 90 -6.54 -23.51 2.52
C GLU A 90 -7.69 -22.64 1.99
N GLU A 91 -7.86 -21.42 2.51
CA GLU A 91 -8.87 -20.47 2.03
C GLU A 91 -8.67 -20.12 0.54
N ALA A 92 -7.42 -19.90 0.12
CA ALA A 92 -7.12 -19.65 -1.30
C ALA A 92 -7.51 -20.85 -2.19
N ARG A 93 -7.37 -22.08 -1.69
CA ARG A 93 -7.78 -23.29 -2.41
C ARG A 93 -9.29 -23.41 -2.48
N GLU A 94 -10.01 -23.06 -1.42
CA GLU A 94 -11.47 -23.04 -1.40
C GLU A 94 -12.05 -22.02 -2.37
N ASP A 95 -11.44 -20.83 -2.44
CA ASP A 95 -11.82 -19.77 -3.38
C ASP A 95 -11.63 -20.21 -4.84
N ILE A 96 -10.49 -20.86 -5.15
CA ILE A 96 -10.26 -21.41 -6.49
C ILE A 96 -11.32 -22.44 -6.86
N GLN A 97 -11.65 -23.36 -5.94
CA GLN A 97 -12.69 -24.38 -6.19
C GLN A 97 -14.06 -23.74 -6.37
N LEU A 98 -14.39 -22.70 -5.62
CA LEU A 98 -15.64 -21.96 -5.77
C LEU A 98 -15.71 -21.29 -7.14
N ALA A 99 -14.64 -20.62 -7.56
CA ALA A 99 -14.56 -19.98 -8.87
C ALA A 99 -14.73 -21.01 -10.00
N GLU A 100 -14.10 -22.17 -9.91
CA GLU A 100 -14.26 -23.26 -10.89
C GLU A 100 -15.71 -23.73 -10.98
N ARG A 101 -16.38 -23.94 -9.84
CA ARG A 101 -17.81 -24.33 -9.82
C ARG A 101 -18.69 -23.28 -10.48
N MET A 102 -18.44 -22.00 -10.22
CA MET A 102 -19.19 -20.91 -10.84
C MET A 102 -19.00 -20.90 -12.36
N VAL A 103 -17.76 -21.03 -12.84
CA VAL A 103 -17.48 -21.10 -14.28
C VAL A 103 -18.18 -22.28 -14.94
N GLN A 104 -18.20 -23.45 -14.29
CA GLN A 104 -18.91 -24.62 -14.81
C GLN A 104 -20.43 -24.41 -14.86
N ALA A 105 -21.02 -23.84 -13.80
CA ALA A 105 -22.45 -23.53 -13.77
C ALA A 105 -22.83 -22.54 -14.89
N ILE A 106 -22.01 -21.51 -15.11
CA ILE A 106 -22.21 -20.54 -16.20
C ILE A 106 -22.11 -21.24 -17.56
N LYS A 107 -21.11 -22.10 -17.77
CA LYS A 107 -20.97 -22.85 -19.03
C LYS A 107 -22.18 -23.74 -19.29
N MET A 108 -22.64 -24.49 -18.29
CA MET A 108 -23.84 -25.32 -18.40
C MET A 108 -25.05 -24.49 -18.81
N TYR A 109 -25.29 -23.38 -18.12
CA TYR A 109 -26.40 -22.49 -18.43
C TYR A 109 -26.33 -21.96 -19.87
N LEU A 110 -25.16 -21.47 -20.29
CA LEU A 110 -25.00 -20.93 -21.65
C LEU A 110 -25.14 -22.00 -22.75
N THR A 111 -24.76 -23.25 -22.47
CA THR A 111 -24.99 -24.38 -23.39
C THR A 111 -26.46 -24.80 -23.42
N GLU A 112 -27.17 -24.79 -22.29
CA GLU A 112 -28.62 -25.05 -22.23
C GLU A 112 -29.42 -23.99 -23.01
N GLU A 113 -29.00 -22.73 -22.93
CA GLU A 113 -29.60 -21.61 -23.67
C GLU A 113 -29.13 -21.54 -25.14
N GLY A 114 -28.26 -22.45 -25.58
CA GLY A 114 -27.77 -22.53 -26.97
C GLY A 114 -26.88 -21.37 -27.39
N VAL A 115 -26.30 -20.65 -26.43
CA VAL A 115 -25.37 -19.52 -26.65
C VAL A 115 -23.94 -20.03 -26.87
N LEU A 116 -23.63 -21.22 -26.32
CA LEU A 116 -22.31 -21.87 -26.35
C LEU A 116 -22.39 -23.31 -26.88
#